data_AF-A0A7C0ZDL3-F1
#
_entry.id   AF-A0A7C0ZDL3-F1
#
_cell.length_a   1.000
_cell.length_b   1.000
_cell.length_c   1.000
_cell.angle_alpha   90.00
_cell.angle_beta   90.00
_cell.angle_gamma   90.00
#
_symmetry.space_group_name_H-M   'P 1'
#
loop_
_entity.id
_entity.type
_entity.pdbx_description
1 polymer ?
#
loop_
_entity_poly.entity_id
_entity_poly.type
_entity_poly.pdbx_seq_one_letter_code
_entity_poly.pdbx_strand_id
1 'polypeptide(L)'
;MSKKNKKSSFGPGFLVTAAFIGPGTVTTCSLAGAKFGYSLLYTLLFATLSTIFLQEMTGRLSLGSGQDLAQALRKFPHHHLTRWILIILTLSSITLGCAAYEAGNIVGGAMGLNLITPFSQKLWV
;
A
#
# COMPACT_ATOMS: atom_id res chain seq x y z
N MET A 1 -18.18 -24.29 -30.49
CA MET A 1 -16.94 -23.48 -30.53
C MET A 1 -17.10 -22.29 -29.59
N SER A 2 -16.74 -22.45 -28.31
CA SER A 2 -16.93 -21.39 -27.29
C SER A 2 -15.77 -20.39 -27.39
N LYS A 3 -16.07 -19.16 -27.81
CA LYS A 3 -15.11 -18.05 -27.85
C LYS A 3 -14.62 -17.77 -26.43
N LYS A 4 -13.41 -18.23 -26.08
CA LYS A 4 -12.67 -17.77 -24.90
C LYS A 4 -12.47 -16.27 -25.03
N ASN A 5 -13.32 -15.50 -24.36
CA ASN A 5 -13.11 -14.08 -24.14
C ASN A 5 -11.74 -13.89 -23.50
N LYS A 6 -10.83 -13.25 -24.24
CA LYS A 6 -9.50 -12.84 -23.80
C LYS A 6 -9.67 -11.72 -22.76
N LYS A 7 -10.15 -12.06 -21.56
CA LYS A 7 -10.22 -11.14 -20.44
C LYS A 7 -8.79 -10.75 -20.07
N SER A 8 -8.55 -9.45 -20.08
CA SER A 8 -7.38 -8.72 -19.57
C SER A 8 -6.44 -9.60 -18.71
N SER A 9 -5.23 -9.85 -19.21
CA SER A 9 -4.20 -10.68 -18.60
C SER A 9 -3.44 -9.97 -17.46
N PHE A 10 -4.10 -9.05 -16.75
CA PHE A 10 -3.52 -8.41 -15.57
C PHE A 10 -4.02 -9.13 -14.32
N GLY A 11 -3.10 -9.80 -13.62
CA GLY A 11 -3.39 -10.45 -12.35
C GLY A 11 -3.61 -9.46 -11.21
N PRO A 12 -4.11 -9.93 -10.05
CA PRO A 12 -4.37 -9.08 -8.88
C PRO A 12 -3.13 -8.34 -8.38
N GLY A 13 -1.92 -8.87 -8.63
CA GLY A 13 -0.66 -8.19 -8.31
C GLY A 13 -0.51 -6.82 -8.99
N PHE A 14 -1.03 -6.64 -10.20
CA PHE A 14 -0.98 -5.33 -10.87
C PHE A 14 -1.85 -4.30 -10.16
N LEU A 15 -3.04 -4.69 -9.70
CA LEU A 15 -3.93 -3.83 -8.91
C LEU A 15 -3.29 -3.45 -7.58
N VAL A 16 -2.62 -4.41 -6.92
CA VAL A 16 -1.88 -4.14 -5.69
C VAL A 16 -0.76 -3.13 -5.96
N THR A 17 0.09 -3.35 -6.97
CA THR A 17 1.17 -2.41 -7.28
C THR A 17 0.66 -1.01 -7.61
N ALA A 18 -0.43 -0.90 -8.39
CA ALA A 18 -1.07 0.38 -8.68
C ALA A 18 -1.60 1.06 -7.40
N ALA A 19 -2.08 0.27 -6.43
CA ALA A 19 -2.52 0.78 -5.14
C ALA A 19 -1.35 1.21 -4.23
N PHE A 20 -0.10 0.84 -4.50
CA PHE A 20 1.08 1.29 -3.75
C PHE A 20 1.79 2.48 -4.40
N ILE A 21 1.75 2.61 -5.73
CA ILE A 21 2.40 3.71 -6.46
C ILE A 21 1.39 4.83 -6.68
N GLY A 22 1.38 5.80 -5.76
CA GLY A 22 0.58 7.02 -5.85
C GLY A 22 1.42 8.30 -5.94
N PRO A 23 0.78 9.46 -6.16
CA PRO A 23 1.49 10.75 -6.24
C PRO A 23 2.29 11.07 -4.96
N GLY A 24 1.84 10.60 -3.79
CA GLY A 24 2.59 10.73 -2.53
C GLY A 24 3.94 10.03 -2.57
N THR A 25 3.99 8.81 -3.13
CA THR A 25 5.23 8.03 -3.26
C THR A 25 6.21 8.67 -4.24
N VAL A 26 5.71 9.16 -5.38
CA VAL A 26 6.53 9.84 -6.40
C VAL A 26 7.14 11.12 -5.83
N THR A 27 6.34 11.95 -5.16
CA THR A 27 6.80 13.19 -4.53
C THR A 27 7.83 12.92 -3.44
N THR A 28 7.59 11.93 -2.57
CA THR A 28 8.51 11.58 -1.48
C THR A 28 9.84 11.06 -2.01
N CYS A 29 9.83 10.17 -3.00
CA CYS A 29 11.05 9.64 -3.62
C CYS A 29 11.85 10.75 -4.33
N SER A 30 11.15 11.64 -5.04
CA SER A 30 11.79 12.76 -5.74
C SER A 30 12.44 13.73 -4.76
N LEU A 31 11.74 14.08 -3.66
CA LEU A 31 12.27 14.97 -2.63
C LEU A 31 13.45 14.32 -1.87
N ALA A 32 13.36 13.03 -1.57
CA ALA A 32 14.45 12.29 -0.95
C ALA A 32 15.69 12.23 -1.85
N GLY A 33 15.51 11.96 -3.14
CA GLY A 33 16.61 11.98 -4.13
C GLY A 33 17.23 13.36 -4.29
N ALA A 34 16.43 14.42 -4.32
CA ALA A 34 16.92 15.80 -4.39
C ALA A 34 17.71 16.21 -3.14
N LYS A 35 17.33 15.74 -1.95
CA LYS A 35 17.97 16.11 -0.68
C LYS A 35 19.18 15.24 -0.33
N PHE A 36 19.13 13.95 -0.62
CA PHE A 36 20.11 12.97 -0.14
C PHE A 36 20.85 12.25 -1.28
N GLY A 37 20.60 12.63 -2.53
CA GLY A 37 21.15 11.96 -3.70
C GLY A 37 20.80 10.48 -3.71
N TYR A 38 21.82 9.64 -3.91
CA TYR A 38 21.67 8.19 -3.96
C TYR A 38 21.76 7.51 -2.59
N SER A 39 21.93 8.25 -1.49
CA SER A 39 22.15 7.65 -0.17
C SER A 39 20.99 6.79 0.33
N LEU A 40 19.75 7.02 -0.12
CA LEU A 40 18.57 6.25 0.30
C LEU A 40 18.20 5.09 -0.65
N LEU A 41 18.97 4.83 -1.72
CA LEU A 41 18.66 3.76 -2.67
C LEU A 41 18.61 2.38 -2.00
N TYR A 42 19.52 2.12 -1.05
CA TYR A 42 19.52 0.85 -0.32
C TYR A 42 18.24 0.68 0.51
N THR A 43 17.74 1.76 1.13
CA THR A 43 16.48 1.76 1.89
C THR A 43 15.30 1.48 0.98
N LEU A 44 15.25 2.09 -0.21
CA LEU A 44 14.21 1.85 -1.20
C LEU A 44 14.21 0.39 -1.69
N LEU A 45 15.40 -0.16 -1.95
CA LEU A 45 15.56 -1.56 -2.35
C LEU A 45 15.06 -2.51 -1.26
N PHE A 46 15.50 -2.28 -0.02
CA PHE A 46 15.08 -3.08 1.13
C PHE A 46 13.55 -3.03 1.35
N ALA A 47 12.96 -1.84 1.27
CA ALA A 47 11.52 -1.66 1.40
C ALA A 47 10.77 -2.41 0.30
N THR A 48 11.24 -2.33 -0.95
CA THR A 48 10.61 -3.00 -2.09
C THR A 48 10.67 -4.52 -1.96
N LEU A 49 11.82 -5.07 -1.59
CA LEU A 49 11.98 -6.51 -1.36
C LEU A 49 11.10 -7.00 -0.20
N SER A 50 11.02 -6.21 0.89
CA SER A 50 10.13 -6.51 2.02
C SER A 50 8.66 -6.53 1.59
N THR A 51 8.23 -5.56 0.79
CA THR A 51 6.85 -5.51 0.26
C THR A 51 6.55 -6.73 -0.61
N ILE A 52 7.47 -7.11 -1.52
CA ILE A 52 7.29 -8.30 -2.37
C ILE A 52 7.13 -9.54 -1.50
N PHE A 53 7.99 -9.74 -0.50
CA PHE A 53 7.95 -10.89 0.39
C PHE A 53 6.63 -10.97 1.17
N LEU A 54 6.20 -9.86 1.79
CA LEU A 54 4.95 -9.80 2.56
C LEU A 54 3.71 -9.99 1.67
N GLN A 55 3.71 -9.43 0.46
CA GLN A 55 2.61 -9.57 -0.47
C GLN A 55 2.49 -11.01 -1.01
N GLU A 56 3.63 -11.66 -1.23
CA GLU A 56 3.71 -13.06 -1.64
C GLU A 56 3.12 -13.99 -0.56
N MET A 57 3.51 -13.81 0.69
CA MET A 57 2.95 -14.55 1.84
C MET A 57 1.44 -14.36 1.97
N THR A 58 0.96 -13.12 1.85
CA THR A 58 -0.47 -12.80 1.93
C THR A 58 -1.24 -13.41 0.75
N GLY A 59 -0.63 -13.41 -0.44
CA GLY A 59 -1.14 -14.07 -1.63
C GLY A 59 -1.27 -15.59 -1.43
N ARG A 60 -0.24 -16.26 -0.93
CA ARG A 60 -0.27 -17.69 -0.59
C ARG A 60 -1.34 -18.02 0.43
N LEU A 61 -1.46 -17.22 1.49
CA LEU A 61 -2.49 -17.39 2.51
C LEU A 61 -3.89 -17.30 1.88
N SER A 62 -4.13 -16.26 1.08
CA SER A 62 -5.43 -16.01 0.44
C SER A 62 -5.81 -17.10 -0.54
N LEU A 63 -4.85 -17.56 -1.37
CA LEU A 63 -5.07 -18.62 -2.34
C LEU A 63 -5.23 -19.99 -1.69
N GLY A 64 -4.46 -20.29 -0.65
CA GLY A 64 -4.47 -21.60 0.03
C GLY A 64 -5.65 -21.77 1.00
N SER A 65 -6.09 -20.71 1.67
CA SER A 65 -7.16 -20.76 2.68
C SER A 65 -8.51 -20.22 2.22
N GLY A 66 -8.55 -19.52 1.08
CA GLY A 66 -9.74 -18.82 0.59
C GLY A 66 -10.17 -17.63 1.46
N GLN A 67 -9.30 -17.15 2.35
CA GLN A 67 -9.60 -16.12 3.33
C GLN A 67 -8.61 -14.96 3.21
N ASP A 68 -9.09 -13.72 3.42
CA ASP A 68 -8.19 -12.60 3.62
C ASP A 68 -7.46 -12.68 4.98
N LEU A 69 -6.43 -11.85 5.14
CA LEU A 69 -5.61 -11.82 6.35
C LEU A 69 -6.42 -11.54 7.62
N ALA A 70 -7.41 -10.64 7.56
CA ALA A 70 -8.23 -10.31 8.72
C ALA A 70 -9.16 -11.47 9.11
N GLN A 71 -9.72 -12.18 8.13
CA GLN A 71 -10.48 -13.41 8.37
C GLN A 71 -9.60 -14.51 8.99
N ALA A 72 -8.40 -14.71 8.45
CA ALA A 72 -7.44 -15.68 8.98
C ALA A 72 -7.06 -15.36 10.44
N LEU A 73 -6.73 -14.09 10.74
CA LEU A 73 -6.41 -13.63 12.09
C LEU A 73 -7.55 -13.85 13.10
N ARG A 74 -8.81 -13.71 12.67
CA ARG A 74 -9.99 -13.97 13.54
C ARG A 74 -10.19 -15.44 13.87
N LYS A 75 -9.74 -16.36 13.02
CA LYS A 75 -9.89 -17.81 13.22
C LYS A 75 -8.78 -18.42 14.06
N PHE A 76 -7.67 -17.72 14.27
CA PHE A 76 -6.61 -18.24 15.13
C PHE A 76 -7.11 -18.41 16.58
N PRO A 77 -6.90 -19.58 17.19
CA PRO A 77 -7.28 -19.81 18.57
C PRO A 77 -6.39 -18.98 19.49
N HIS A 78 -7.00 -18.09 20.26
CA HIS A 78 -6.29 -17.15 21.11
C HIS A 78 -6.84 -17.17 22.55
N HIS A 79 -5.91 -17.07 23.51
CA HIS A 79 -6.26 -16.68 24.87
C HIS A 79 -6.86 -15.26 24.84
N HIS A 80 -7.72 -14.92 25.80
CA HIS A 80 -8.51 -13.68 25.79
C HIS A 80 -7.65 -12.42 25.54
N LEU A 81 -6.45 -12.38 26.15
CA LEU A 81 -5.49 -11.28 25.98
C LEU A 81 -4.95 -11.14 24.54
N THR A 82 -4.52 -12.23 23.92
CA THR A 82 -3.98 -12.22 22.54
C THR A 82 -5.04 -11.79 21.53
N ARG A 83 -6.30 -12.15 21.75
CA ARG A 83 -7.42 -11.71 20.92
C ARG A 83 -7.59 -10.19 20.94
N TRP A 84 -7.54 -9.57 22.12
CA TRP A 84 -7.63 -8.11 22.25
C TRP A 84 -6.45 -7.40 21.60
N ILE A 85 -5.22 -7.91 21.78
CA ILE A 85 -4.03 -7.36 21.15
C ILE A 85 -4.18 -7.37 19.62
N LEU A 86 -4.61 -8.49 19.03
CA LEU A 86 -4.78 -8.59 17.59
C LEU A 86 -5.88 -7.69 17.04
N ILE A 87 -6.98 -7.54 17.77
CA ILE A 87 -8.05 -6.60 17.40
C ILE A 87 -7.49 -5.18 17.38
N ILE A 88 -6.82 -4.76 18.46
CA ILE A 88 -6.25 -3.41 18.57
C ILE A 88 -5.21 -3.17 17.47
N LEU A 89 -4.30 -4.12 17.25
CA LEU A 89 -3.25 -4.04 16.23
C LEU A 89 -3.85 -3.95 14.82
N THR A 90 -4.86 -4.77 14.52
CA THR A 90 -5.50 -4.77 13.20
C THR A 90 -6.26 -3.45 12.98
N LEU A 91 -7.01 -3.00 13.98
CA LEU A 91 -7.81 -1.78 13.87
C LEU A 91 -6.91 -0.54 13.77
N SER A 92 -5.82 -0.48 14.55
CA SER A 92 -4.85 0.60 14.50
C SER A 92 -4.09 0.60 13.18
N SER A 93 -3.66 -0.56 12.69
CA SER A 93 -2.97 -0.69 11.41
C SER A 93 -3.84 -0.25 10.24
N ILE A 94 -5.12 -0.63 10.22
CA ILE A 94 -6.05 -0.20 9.16
C ILE A 94 -6.29 1.30 9.27
N THR A 95 -6.65 1.80 10.46
CA THR A 95 -7.05 3.19 10.62
C THR A 95 -5.88 4.14 10.36
N LEU A 96 -4.77 3.95 11.08
CA LEU A 96 -3.59 4.82 10.98
C LEU A 96 -2.86 4.61 9.66
N GLY A 97 -2.74 3.36 9.20
CA GLY A 97 -2.07 3.02 7.95
C GLY A 97 -2.80 3.59 6.74
N CYS A 98 -4.12 3.36 6.63
CA CYS A 98 -4.89 3.92 5.52
C CYS A 98 -4.99 5.44 5.60
N ALA A 99 -5.16 6.02 6.80
CA ALA A 99 -5.19 7.48 6.95
C ALA A 99 -3.86 8.13 6.54
N ALA A 100 -2.72 7.57 6.97
CA ALA A 100 -1.41 8.07 6.57
C ALA A 100 -1.16 7.88 5.06
N TYR A 101 -1.58 6.74 4.50
CA TYR A 101 -1.45 6.46 3.07
C TYR A 101 -2.24 7.46 2.22
N GLU A 102 -3.51 7.67 2.54
CA GLU A 102 -4.38 8.63 1.85
C GLU A 102 -3.89 10.07 2.03
N ALA A 103 -3.52 10.46 3.25
CA ALA A 103 -2.97 11.79 3.50
C ALA A 103 -1.71 12.05 2.66
N GLY A 104 -0.81 11.06 2.54
CA GLY A 104 0.38 11.16 1.72
C GLY A 104 0.06 11.34 0.22
N ASN A 105 -0.94 10.62 -0.30
CA ASN A 105 -1.36 10.76 -1.69
C ASN A 105 -2.09 12.06 -1.98
N ILE A 106 -2.93 12.54 -1.08
CA ILE A 106 -3.60 13.85 -1.20
C ILE A 106 -2.56 14.96 -1.23
N VAL A 107 -1.63 14.98 -0.26
CA VAL A 107 -0.58 16.00 -0.20
C VAL A 107 0.34 15.92 -1.42
N GLY A 108 0.76 14.72 -1.82
CA GLY A 108 1.60 14.54 -3.01
C GLY A 108 0.91 14.99 -4.30
N GLY A 109 -0.40 14.69 -4.43
CA GLY A 109 -1.22 15.10 -5.56
C GLY A 109 -1.40 16.62 -5.60
N ALA A 110 -1.69 17.24 -4.45
CA ALA A 110 -1.82 18.69 -4.34
C ALA A 110 -0.50 19.42 -4.67
N MET A 111 0.66 18.88 -4.25
CA MET A 111 1.97 19.40 -4.63
C MET A 111 2.20 19.30 -6.13
N GLY A 112 1.89 18.16 -6.74
CA GLY A 112 1.99 17.98 -8.19
C GLY A 112 1.07 18.94 -8.96
N LEU A 113 -0.15 19.15 -8.50
CA LEU A 113 -1.11 20.05 -9.13
C LEU A 113 -0.69 21.52 -9.01
N ASN A 114 -0.08 21.92 -7.89
CA ASN A 114 0.45 23.27 -7.69
C ASN A 114 1.63 23.59 -8.64
N LEU A 115 2.30 22.58 -9.20
CA LEU A 115 3.34 22.80 -10.22
C LEU A 115 2.76 23.12 -11.60
N ILE A 116 1.51 22.70 -11.87
CA ILE A 116 0.88 22.79 -13.20
C ILE A 116 -0.22 23.86 -13.21
N THR A 117 -0.80 24.17 -12.05
CA THR A 117 -1.89 25.14 -11.90
C THR A 117 -1.47 26.35 -11.08
N PRO A 118 -2.06 27.53 -11.31
CA PRO A 118 -1.77 28.74 -10.53
C PRO A 118 -2.49 28.76 -9.16
N PHE A 119 -3.24 27.72 -8.82
CA PHE A 119 -4.02 27.64 -7.59
C PHE A 119 -3.17 27.14 -6.42
N SER A 120 -3.32 27.77 -5.25
CA SER A 120 -2.55 27.43 -4.06
C SER A 120 -2.83 26.01 -3.57
N GLN A 121 -1.77 25.31 -3.11
CA GLN A 121 -1.84 23.98 -2.51
C GLN A 121 -2.87 23.84 -1.38
N LYS A 122 -3.15 24.92 -0.63
CA LYS A 122 -4.14 24.94 0.46
C LYS A 122 -5.59 24.74 0.00
N LEU A 123 -5.87 24.88 -1.30
CA LEU A 123 -7.21 24.65 -1.84
C LEU A 123 -7.51 23.15 -2.02
N TRP A 124 -6.46 22.34 -2.13
CA TRP A 124 -6.52 20.94 -2.60
C TRP A 124 -6.25 19.91 -1.50
N VAL A 125 -5.98 20.37 -0.28
CA VAL A 125 -5.69 19.56 0.93
C VAL A 125 -6.66 19.99 2.02
#